data_AF-A0A0U3G1P6-F1
#
_entry.id   AF-A0A0U3G1P6-F1
#
_cell.length_a   1.000
_cell.length_b   1.000
_cell.length_c   1.000
_cell.angle_alpha   90.00
_cell.angle_beta   90.00
_cell.angle_gamma   90.00
#
_symmetry.space_group_name_H-M   'P 1'
#
loop_
_entity.id
_entity.type
_entity.pdbx_description
1 polymer ?
#
loop_
_entity_poly.entity_id
_entity_poly.type
_entity_poly.pdbx_seq_one_letter_code
_entity_poly.pdbx_strand_id
1 'polypeptide(L)'
;MEMKELRERMRKAFESFGFFIFEEDLLKDVEELLEIAHLRNTLRIAKLGRSQFDSIPGAENVEYYAVILNVRDCVKSEDVEKCVTEKRKSVVEALAETEVEGKPKKRDSLRELYEMLSKE
;
A
#
# COMPACT_ATOMS: atom_id res chain seq x y z
N MET A 1 -1.02 -3.97 -11.52
CA MET A 1 0.05 -3.00 -11.19
C MET A 1 1.33 -3.79 -10.97
N GLU A 2 2.44 -3.35 -11.54
CA GLU A 2 3.74 -3.97 -11.29
C GLU A 2 4.28 -3.58 -9.91
N MET A 3 5.05 -4.45 -9.26
CA MET A 3 5.58 -4.19 -7.93
C MET A 3 6.44 -2.91 -7.86
N LYS A 4 7.18 -2.61 -8.94
CA LYS A 4 7.96 -1.37 -9.08
C LYS A 4 7.07 -0.11 -9.08
N GLU A 5 5.92 -0.18 -9.74
CA GLU A 5 4.94 0.90 -9.77
C GLU A 5 4.26 1.08 -8.41
N LEU A 6 3.88 -0.03 -7.75
CA LEU A 6 3.35 -0.02 -6.39
C LEU A 6 4.32 0.66 -5.42
N ARG A 7 5.60 0.27 -5.45
CA ARG A 7 6.66 0.87 -4.63
C ARG A 7 6.74 2.38 -4.82
N GLU A 8 6.79 2.84 -6.07
CA GLU A 8 6.91 4.27 -6.36
C GLU A 8 5.67 5.06 -5.95
N ARG A 9 4.46 4.50 -6.15
CA ARG A 9 3.22 5.12 -5.67
C ARG A 9 3.19 5.21 -4.14
N MET A 10 3.61 4.15 -3.45
CA MET A 10 3.66 4.12 -2.00
C MET A 10 4.70 5.12 -1.46
N ARG A 11 5.89 5.18 -2.07
CA ARG A 11 6.93 6.16 -1.73
C ARG A 11 6.40 7.59 -1.81
N LYS A 12 5.81 7.99 -2.94
CA LYS A 12 5.23 9.32 -3.13
C LYS A 12 4.09 9.64 -2.15
N ALA A 13 3.26 8.65 -1.84
CA ALA A 13 2.16 8.81 -0.89
C ALA A 13 2.68 9.05 0.54
N PHE A 14 3.70 8.31 0.98
CA PHE A 14 4.36 8.58 2.25
C PHE A 14 5.12 9.91 2.26
N GLU A 15 5.77 10.28 1.15
CA GLU A 15 6.45 11.56 0.99
C GLU A 15 5.47 12.74 1.08
N SER A 16 4.23 12.60 0.60
CA SER A 16 3.23 13.68 0.56
C SER A 16 2.30 13.70 1.79
N PHE A 17 1.74 12.55 2.16
CA PHE A 17 0.66 12.42 3.15
C PHE A 17 1.03 11.61 4.40
N GLY A 18 2.12 10.85 4.36
CA GLY A 18 2.54 9.99 5.47
C GLY A 18 1.75 8.69 5.63
N PHE A 19 0.91 8.35 4.65
CA PHE A 19 0.18 7.08 4.58
C PHE A 19 -0.08 6.70 3.11
N PHE A 20 -0.51 5.46 2.90
CA PHE A 20 -0.90 4.94 1.59
C PHE A 20 -2.19 4.13 1.69
N ILE A 21 -3.19 4.44 0.87
CA ILE A 21 -4.48 3.71 0.80
C ILE A 21 -4.50 2.86 -0.47
N PHE A 22 -4.99 1.63 -0.35
CA PHE A 22 -5.06 0.66 -1.43
C PHE A 22 -6.27 -0.26 -1.29
N GLU A 23 -6.66 -0.90 -2.39
CA GLU A 23 -7.75 -1.88 -2.47
C GLU A 23 -7.27 -3.26 -2.01
N GLU A 24 -8.19 -4.11 -1.55
CA GLU A 24 -7.90 -5.46 -1.05
C GLU A 24 -7.07 -6.32 -2.01
N ASP A 25 -7.26 -6.18 -3.33
CA ASP A 25 -6.54 -6.96 -4.36
C ASP A 25 -5.01 -6.75 -4.30
N LEU A 26 -4.57 -5.61 -3.78
CA LEU A 26 -3.17 -5.24 -3.62
C LEU A 26 -2.58 -5.66 -2.25
N LEU A 27 -3.38 -6.24 -1.35
CA LEU A 27 -2.93 -6.54 0.02
C LEU A 27 -1.67 -7.42 0.05
N LYS A 28 -1.65 -8.50 -0.73
CA LYS A 28 -0.49 -9.40 -0.80
C LYS A 28 0.74 -8.70 -1.36
N ASP A 29 0.57 -7.86 -2.39
CA ASP A 29 1.67 -7.10 -2.99
C ASP A 29 2.26 -6.08 -2.00
N VAL A 30 1.40 -5.41 -1.23
CA VAL A 30 1.83 -4.47 -0.20
C VAL A 30 2.55 -5.20 0.94
N GLU A 31 2.03 -6.34 1.41
CA GLU A 31 2.67 -7.13 2.47
C GLU A 31 4.06 -7.66 2.07
N GLU A 32 4.20 -8.08 0.81
CA GLU A 32 5.47 -8.50 0.22
C GLU A 32 6.44 -7.33 0.12
N LEU A 33 5.99 -6.18 -0.41
CA LEU A 33 6.83 -4.98 -0.50
C LEU A 33 7.32 -4.50 0.87
N LEU A 34 6.45 -4.51 1.89
CA LEU A 34 6.82 -4.14 3.26
C LEU A 34 7.82 -5.12 3.89
N GLU A 35 7.81 -6.39 3.48
CA GLU A 35 8.77 -7.39 3.91
C GLU A 35 10.14 -7.15 3.25
N ILE A 36 10.18 -6.96 1.92
CA ILE A 36 11.42 -6.68 1.17
C ILE A 36 12.06 -5.37 1.67
N ALA A 37 11.25 -4.34 1.93
CA ALA A 37 11.72 -3.05 2.44
C ALA A 37 12.06 -3.06 3.95
N HIS A 38 11.87 -4.19 4.66
CA HIS A 38 12.05 -4.30 6.11
C HIS A 38 11.22 -3.31 6.95
N LEU A 39 10.02 -2.94 6.48
CA LEU A 39 9.17 -1.91 7.09
C LEU A 39 8.07 -2.45 8.01
N ARG A 40 7.93 -3.78 8.19
CA ARG A 40 6.85 -4.39 8.99
C ARG A 40 6.77 -3.92 10.45
N ASN A 41 7.89 -3.47 11.02
CA ASN A 41 7.93 -2.94 12.39
C ASN A 41 7.65 -1.42 12.44
N THR A 42 7.93 -0.72 11.34
CA THR A 42 7.78 0.73 11.19
C THR A 42 6.38 1.12 10.72
N LEU A 43 5.73 0.25 9.96
CA LEU A 43 4.43 0.45 9.34
C LEU A 43 3.44 -0.60 9.84
N ARG A 44 2.15 -0.23 9.87
CA ARG A 44 1.05 -1.16 10.12
C ARG A 44 0.01 -1.04 9.02
N ILE A 45 -0.61 -2.16 8.68
CA ILE A 45 -1.77 -2.20 7.79
C ILE A 45 -3.03 -2.13 8.64
N ALA A 46 -3.91 -1.19 8.32
CA ALA A 46 -5.21 -1.02 8.96
C ALA A 46 -6.31 -1.21 7.93
N LYS A 47 -7.29 -2.07 8.24
CA LYS A 47 -8.51 -2.18 7.45
C LYS A 47 -9.33 -0.91 7.66
N LEU A 48 -9.57 -0.17 6.58
CA LEU A 48 -10.56 0.90 6.57
C LEU A 48 -11.88 0.17 6.31
N GLY A 49 -12.79 0.17 7.28
CA GLY A 49 -14.05 -0.60 7.17
C GLY A 49 -14.84 -0.30 5.88
N ARG A 50 -15.93 -1.05 5.64
CA ARG A 50 -16.78 -0.86 4.45
C ARG A 50 -17.06 0.63 4.24
N SER A 51 -16.72 1.07 3.04
CA SER A 51 -16.57 2.49 2.79
C SER A 51 -17.93 3.18 2.80
N GLN A 52 -17.95 4.46 3.18
CA GLN A 52 -19.11 5.33 2.91
C GLN A 52 -19.34 5.54 1.40
N PHE A 53 -18.51 4.95 0.53
CA PHE A 53 -18.64 4.95 -0.92
C PHE A 53 -19.58 3.86 -1.45
N ASP A 54 -20.25 3.09 -0.58
CA ASP A 54 -21.38 2.21 -0.98
C ASP A 54 -22.49 3.01 -1.71
N SER A 55 -22.50 4.34 -1.59
CA SER A 55 -23.37 5.23 -2.36
C SER A 55 -22.87 5.58 -3.77
N ILE A 56 -21.68 5.10 -4.18
CA ILE A 56 -21.10 5.34 -5.52
C ILE A 56 -21.36 4.07 -6.37
N PRO A 57 -22.20 4.16 -7.42
CA PRO A 57 -22.49 3.03 -8.29
C PRO A 57 -21.20 2.46 -8.91
N GLY A 58 -20.94 1.17 -8.71
CA GLY A 58 -19.74 0.47 -9.19
C GLY A 58 -18.58 0.39 -8.19
N ALA A 59 -18.65 1.05 -7.03
CA ALA A 59 -17.73 0.87 -5.90
C ALA A 59 -18.29 -0.06 -4.81
N GLU A 60 -19.43 -0.69 -5.09
CA GLU A 60 -20.13 -1.60 -4.20
C GLU A 60 -19.22 -2.80 -3.86
N ASN A 61 -18.99 -3.03 -2.56
CA ASN A 61 -18.19 -4.14 -2.02
C ASN A 61 -16.67 -4.05 -2.19
N VAL A 62 -16.10 -2.87 -2.48
CA VAL A 62 -14.64 -2.71 -2.47
C VAL A 62 -14.15 -2.47 -1.04
N GLU A 63 -13.32 -3.38 -0.52
CA GLU A 63 -12.64 -3.21 0.77
C GLU A 63 -11.31 -2.46 0.60
N TYR A 64 -11.08 -1.48 1.48
CA TYR A 64 -9.88 -0.64 1.45
C TYR A 64 -9.01 -0.87 2.69
N TYR A 65 -7.72 -0.71 2.49
CA TYR A 65 -6.70 -0.82 3.52
C TYR A 65 -5.81 0.43 3.48
N ALA A 66 -5.21 0.75 4.63
CA ALA A 66 -4.22 1.81 4.74
C ALA A 66 -2.93 1.27 5.36
N VAL A 67 -1.79 1.59 4.74
CA VAL A 67 -0.49 1.50 5.38
C VAL A 67 -0.22 2.83 6.09
N ILE A 68 -0.01 2.76 7.40
CA ILE A 68 0.24 3.94 8.26
C ILE A 68 1.46 3.73 9.15
N LEU A 69 2.08 4.83 9.57
CA LEU A 69 3.19 4.80 10.53
C LEU A 69 2.77 4.15 11.85
N ASN A 70 3.60 3.24 12.33
CA ASN A 70 3.53 2.74 13.70
C ASN A 70 4.24 3.73 14.62
N VAL A 71 3.44 4.57 15.28
CA VAL A 71 3.93 5.65 16.16
C VAL A 71 3.86 5.31 17.65
N ARG A 72 3.57 4.05 18.02
CA ARG A 72 3.39 3.63 19.43
C ARG A 72 4.59 3.99 20.30
N ASP A 73 5.77 3.81 19.74
CA ASP A 73 7.07 4.08 20.35
C ASP A 73 7.41 5.59 20.32
N CYS A 74 6.83 6.37 19.41
CA CYS A 74 6.97 7.84 19.43
C CYS A 74 6.17 8.50 20.55
N VAL A 75 5.10 7.89 21.07
CA VAL A 75 4.29 8.45 22.18
C VAL A 75 5.11 8.62 23.46
N LYS A 76 6.21 7.88 23.61
CA LYS A 76 7.13 7.98 24.75
C LYS A 76 8.28 8.98 24.54
N SER A 77 8.38 9.57 23.34
CA SER A 77 9.40 10.57 23.01
C SER A 77 9.07 11.92 23.64
N GLU A 78 10.08 12.66 24.08
CA GLU A 78 9.92 14.07 24.50
C GLU A 78 9.46 14.96 23.34
N ASP A 79 9.81 14.57 22.10
CA ASP A 79 9.38 15.23 20.87
C ASP A 79 8.76 14.18 19.93
N VAL A 80 7.43 14.13 19.93
CA VAL A 80 6.63 13.21 19.12
C VAL A 80 6.72 13.58 17.64
N GLU A 81 6.71 14.88 17.32
CA GLU A 81 6.69 15.39 15.95
C GLU A 81 7.98 15.05 15.22
N LYS A 82 9.12 15.25 15.90
CA LYS A 82 10.43 14.86 15.38
C LYS A 82 10.52 13.35 15.15
N CYS A 83 10.07 12.53 16.10
CA CYS A 83 10.07 11.08 15.97
C CYS A 83 9.23 10.61 14.76
N VAL A 84 8.03 11.18 14.59
CA VAL A 84 7.16 10.87 13.44
C VAL A 84 7.82 11.27 12.12
N THR A 85 8.46 12.45 12.08
CA THR A 85 9.15 12.95 10.89
C THR A 85 10.34 12.07 10.50
N GLU A 86 11.14 11.64 11.46
CA GLU A 86 12.29 10.75 11.22
C GLU A 86 11.83 9.38 10.73
N LYS A 87 10.79 8.79 11.34
CA LYS A 87 10.20 7.54 10.86
C LYS A 87 9.66 7.66 9.44
N ARG A 88 8.99 8.77 9.12
CA ARG A 88 8.48 9.03 7.77
C ARG A 88 9.61 9.09 6.74
N LYS A 89 10.70 9.80 7.05
CA LYS A 89 11.88 9.89 6.18
C LYS A 89 12.48 8.51 5.94
N SER A 90 12.69 7.73 7.01
CA SER A 90 13.21 6.36 6.92
C SER A 90 12.35 5.46 6.04
N VAL A 91 11.01 5.59 6.09
CA VAL A 91 10.11 4.85 5.19
C VAL A 91 10.32 5.25 3.73
N VAL A 92 10.41 6.55 3.43
CA VAL A 92 10.60 7.04 2.06
C VAL A 92 11.95 6.58 1.50
N GLU A 93 13.01 6.64 2.31
CA GLU A 93 14.36 6.18 1.96
C GLU A 93 14.37 4.67 1.72
N ALA A 94 13.84 3.87 2.64
CA ALA A 94 13.75 2.42 2.49
C ALA A 94 13.00 2.03 1.20
N LEU A 95 11.88 2.70 0.89
CA LEU A 95 11.14 2.46 -0.35
C LEU A 95 11.89 2.90 -1.61
N ALA A 96 12.77 3.90 -1.53
CA ALA A 96 13.60 4.32 -2.65
C ALA A 96 14.71 3.30 -2.94
N GLU A 97 15.31 2.74 -1.89
CA GLU A 97 16.45 1.81 -1.94
C GLU A 97 16.04 0.35 -2.19
N THR A 98 14.76 0.01 -1.96
CA THR A 98 14.26 -1.37 -2.14
C THR A 98 14.39 -1.80 -3.61
N GLU A 99 15.31 -2.70 -3.91
CA GLU A 99 15.41 -3.35 -5.21
C GLU A 99 14.31 -4.41 -5.35
N VAL A 100 13.38 -4.18 -6.28
CA VAL A 100 12.29 -5.12 -6.54
C VAL A 100 12.58 -5.84 -7.85
N GLU A 101 12.91 -7.13 -7.77
CA GLU A 101 12.93 -8.00 -8.94
C GLU A 101 11.49 -8.16 -9.44
N GLY A 102 11.20 -7.52 -10.57
CA GLY A 102 9.88 -7.60 -11.18
C GLY A 102 9.61 -8.99 -11.73
N LYS A 103 8.87 -9.82 -11.01
CA LYS A 103 8.09 -10.88 -11.67
C LYS A 103 6.79 -10.24 -12.16
N PRO A 104 6.52 -10.21 -13.48
CA PRO A 104 5.22 -9.81 -13.96
C PRO A 104 4.20 -10.80 -13.38
N LYS A 105 3.30 -10.31 -12.50
CA LYS A 105 2.10 -11.07 -12.18
C LYS A 105 1.26 -11.09 -13.44
N LYS A 106 1.08 -12.28 -14.03
CA LYS A 106 -0.04 -12.54 -14.93
C LYS A 106 -1.30 -12.27 -14.10
N ARG A 107 -1.83 -11.05 -14.19
CA ARG A 107 -3.25 -10.84 -13.93
C ARG A 107 -3.93 -11.52 -15.09
N ASP A 108 -4.73 -12.55 -14.82
CA ASP A 108 -5.80 -12.90 -15.76
C ASP A 108 -6.61 -11.61 -15.90
N SER A 109 -6.34 -10.89 -16.97
CA SER A 109 -6.90 -9.57 -17.17
C SER A 109 -8.40 -9.74 -17.36
N LEU A 110 -9.23 -8.82 -16.88
CA LEU A 110 -10.67 -8.79 -17.22
C LEU A 110 -10.89 -8.90 -18.74
N ARG A 111 -9.91 -8.47 -19.53
CA ARG A 111 -9.81 -8.65 -20.98
C ARG A 111 -9.68 -10.12 -21.42
N GLU A 112 -8.86 -10.93 -20.77
CA GLU A 112 -8.77 -12.39 -21.05
C GLU A 112 -10.07 -13.11 -20.66
N LEU A 113 -10.69 -12.73 -19.54
CA LEU A 113 -12.03 -13.21 -19.16
C LEU A 113 -13.10 -12.82 -20.21
N TYR A 114 -13.05 -11.60 -20.73
CA TYR A 114 -13.97 -11.11 -21.76
C TYR A 114 -13.75 -11.82 -23.11
N GLU A 115 -12.50 -12.05 -23.51
CA GLU A 115 -12.16 -12.76 -24.76
C GLU A 115 -12.51 -14.26 -24.71
N MET A 116 -12.53 -14.88 -23.52
CA MET A 116 -13.03 -16.25 -23.33
C MET A 116 -14.56 -16.32 -23.38
N LEU A 117 -15.26 -15.36 -22.78
CA LEU A 117 -16.73 -15.31 -22.76
C LEU A 117 -17.36 -14.88 -24.10
N SER A 118 -16.57 -14.26 -25.00
CA SER A 118 -17.03 -13.79 -26.33
C SER A 118 -16.86 -14.84 -27.45
N LYS A 119 -16.46 -16.07 -27.11
CA LYS A 119 -16.23 -17.17 -28.06
C LYS A 119 -17.29 -18.28 -27.99
N GLU A 120 -18.41 -18.07 -27.29
CA GLU A 120 -19.61 -18.91 -27.36
C GLU A 120 -20.69 -18.29 -28.25
#